data_AF-A0A4R9P8T0-F1
#
_entry.id   AF-A0A4R9P8T0-F1
#
_cell.length_a   1.000
_cell.length_b   1.000
_cell.length_c   1.000
_cell.angle_alpha   90.00
_cell.angle_beta   90.00
_cell.angle_gamma   90.00
#
_symmetry.space_group_name_H-M   'P 1'
#
loop_
_entity.id
_entity.type
_entity.pdbx_description
1 polymer ?
#
loop_
_entity_poly.entity_id
_entity_poly.type
_entity_poly.pdbx_seq_one_letter_code
_entity_poly.pdbx_strand_id
1 'polypeptide(L)'
;RMRAGRGELADAAAILRRARQFDAGHADLPASEEALARAVDQRLRQAQRSLQRQQLDAAARGFLAVLAVAADDSNAQRGREQALQAVVAARHH
;
A
#
# COMPACT_ATOMS: atom_id res chain seq x y z
N ARG A 1 -13.28 -8.68 11.15
CA ARG A 1 -13.51 -7.30 10.62
C ARG A 1 -12.20 -6.52 10.46
N MET A 2 -11.20 -7.03 9.72
CA MET A 2 -9.99 -6.27 9.37
C MET A 2 -9.80 -6.25 7.85
N ARG A 3 -10.49 -5.31 7.19
CA ARG A 3 -10.29 -4.97 5.77
C ARG A 3 -9.74 -3.54 5.58
N ALA A 4 -9.55 -2.78 6.66
CA ALA A 4 -9.43 -1.32 6.61
C ALA A 4 -8.25 -0.82 5.76
N GLY A 5 -7.05 -1.37 5.89
CA GLY A 5 -5.90 -0.78 5.19
C GLY A 5 -5.83 -1.02 3.67
N ARG A 6 -6.19 -2.22 3.19
CA ARG A 6 -6.01 -2.60 1.78
C ARG A 6 -7.10 -2.05 0.87
N GLY A 7 -8.32 -1.92 1.40
CA GLY A 7 -9.47 -1.38 0.65
C GLY A 7 -9.31 0.11 0.37
N GLU A 8 -9.01 0.92 1.39
CA GLU A 8 -9.04 2.38 1.29
C GLU A 8 -8.13 2.95 0.19
N LEU A 9 -6.88 2.47 0.09
CA LEU A 9 -5.94 2.95 -0.93
C LEU A 9 -6.35 2.48 -2.35
N ALA A 10 -6.82 1.24 -2.47
CA ALA A 10 -7.25 0.69 -3.75
C ALA A 10 -8.54 1.37 -4.25
N ASP A 11 -9.47 1.66 -3.34
CA ASP A 11 -10.72 2.35 -3.63
C ASP A 11 -10.44 3.80 -4.05
N ALA A 12 -9.56 4.51 -3.33
CA ALA A 12 -9.14 5.86 -3.70
C ALA A 12 -8.49 5.89 -5.10
N ALA A 13 -7.61 4.92 -5.39
CA ALA A 13 -7.01 4.79 -6.72
C ALA A 13 -8.04 4.48 -7.81
N ALA A 14 -9.06 3.66 -7.51
CA ALA A 14 -10.13 3.36 -8.45
C ALA A 14 -11.01 4.59 -8.75
N ILE A 15 -11.34 5.38 -7.73
CA ILE A 15 -12.09 6.64 -7.87
C ILE A 15 -11.32 7.61 -8.75
N LEU A 16 -10.01 7.80 -8.51
CA LEU A 16 -9.19 8.72 -9.29
C LEU A 16 -9.04 8.29 -10.75
N ARG A 17 -8.84 7.00 -11.01
CA ARG A 17 -8.83 6.48 -12.40
C ARG A 17 -10.14 6.78 -13.12
N ARG A 18 -11.28 6.60 -12.45
CA ARG A 18 -12.60 6.90 -13.03
C ARG A 18 -12.81 8.39 -13.26
N ALA A 19 -12.41 9.24 -12.30
CA ALA A 19 -12.48 10.69 -12.44
C ALA A 19 -11.66 11.17 -13.64
N ARG A 20 -10.42 10.69 -13.77
CA ARG A 20 -9.54 11.01 -14.91
C ARG A 20 -10.09 10.55 -16.26
N GLN A 21 -10.72 9.38 -16.31
CA GLN A 21 -11.37 8.87 -17.53
C GLN A 21 -12.58 9.72 -17.95
N PHE A 22 -13.27 10.32 -16.99
CA PHE A 22 -14.45 11.13 -17.24
C PHE A 22 -14.09 12.57 -17.60
N ASP A 23 -13.18 13.19 -16.83
CA ASP A 23 -12.70 14.55 -17.03
C ASP A 23 -11.22 14.64 -16.61
N ALA A 24 -10.33 14.49 -17.58
CA ALA A 24 -8.89 14.58 -17.34
C ALA A 24 -8.42 16.02 -17.03
N GLY A 25 -9.24 17.04 -17.31
CA GLY A 25 -8.94 18.45 -17.07
C GLY A 25 -9.48 18.97 -15.73
N HIS A 26 -10.04 18.10 -14.90
CA HIS A 26 -10.69 18.48 -13.66
C HIS A 26 -9.69 19.14 -12.68
N ALA A 27 -10.01 20.34 -12.19
CA ALA A 27 -9.09 21.16 -11.41
C ALA A 27 -8.63 20.51 -10.09
N ASP A 28 -9.46 19.65 -9.49
CA ASP A 28 -9.13 18.95 -8.23
C ASP A 28 -8.36 17.64 -8.43
N LEU A 29 -8.24 17.17 -9.68
CA LEU A 29 -7.60 15.89 -9.98
C LEU A 29 -6.11 15.88 -9.60
N PRO A 30 -5.29 16.91 -9.91
CA PRO A 30 -3.89 16.94 -9.50
C PRO A 30 -3.70 16.88 -7.98
N ALA A 31 -4.49 17.66 -7.22
CA ALA A 31 -4.42 17.66 -5.77
C ALA A 31 -4.78 16.29 -5.17
N SER A 32 -5.76 15.60 -5.76
CA SER A 32 -6.19 14.28 -5.33
C SER A 32 -5.18 13.19 -5.68
N GLU A 33 -4.52 13.28 -6.85
CA GLU A 33 -3.41 12.40 -7.24
C GLU A 33 -2.21 12.56 -6.29
N GLU A 34 -1.85 13.80 -5.93
CA GLU A 34 -0.83 14.06 -4.91
C GLU A 34 -1.19 13.49 -3.54
N ALA A 35 -2.45 13.64 -3.12
CA ALA A 35 -2.92 13.08 -1.85
C ALA A 35 -2.81 11.55 -1.82
N LEU A 36 -3.17 10.88 -2.93
CA LEU A 36 -2.99 9.44 -3.07
C LEU A 36 -1.52 9.05 -3.00
N ALA A 37 -0.63 9.75 -3.73
CA ALA A 37 0.81 9.47 -3.70
C ALA A 37 1.38 9.57 -2.28
N ARG A 38 1.04 10.64 -1.54
CA ARG A 38 1.45 10.80 -0.13
C ARG A 38 0.92 9.69 0.77
N ALA A 39 -0.32 9.25 0.55
CA ALA A 39 -0.93 8.17 1.32
C ALA A 39 -0.24 6.81 1.06
N VAL A 40 0.13 6.53 -0.20
CA VAL A 40 0.92 5.35 -0.58
C VAL A 40 2.28 5.38 0.10
N ASP A 41 2.99 6.51 0.04
CA ASP A 41 4.30 6.70 0.68
C ASP A 41 4.23 6.50 2.20
N GLN A 42 3.22 7.09 2.85
CA GLN A 42 3.00 6.95 4.28
C GLN A 42 2.76 5.48 4.65
N ARG A 43 1.97 4.76 3.85
CA ARG A 43 1.69 3.35 4.06
C ARG A 43 2.95 2.50 3.88
N LEU A 44 3.77 2.79 2.88
CA LEU A 44 5.05 2.10 2.65
C LEU A 44 5.97 2.26 3.87
N ARG A 45 6.16 3.49 4.35
CA ARG A 45 6.98 3.76 5.56
C ARG A 45 6.41 3.06 6.80
N GLN A 46 5.09 2.99 6.94
CA GLN A 46 4.45 2.29 8.06
C GLN A 46 4.68 0.77 7.99
N ALA A 47 4.61 0.18 6.80
CA ALA A 47 4.88 -1.23 6.58
C ALA A 47 6.34 -1.57 6.92
N GLN A 48 7.29 -0.75 6.47
CA GLN A 48 8.72 -0.88 6.79
C GLN A 48 8.98 -0.82 8.31
N ARG A 49 8.39 0.15 9.02
CA ARG A 49 8.49 0.21 10.49
C ARG A 49 7.89 -1.01 11.17
N SER A 50 6.78 -1.53 10.64
CA SER A 50 6.15 -2.74 11.19
C SER A 50 7.05 -3.95 10.99
N LEU A 51 7.73 -4.06 9.84
CA LEU A 51 8.69 -5.12 9.56
C LEU A 51 9.89 -5.06 10.52
N GLN A 52 10.46 -3.87 10.73
CA GLN A 52 11.56 -3.65 11.68
C GLN A 52 11.19 -4.05 13.13
N ARG A 53 9.91 -3.91 13.51
CA ARG A 53 9.40 -4.30 14.83
C ARG A 53 8.90 -5.74 14.89
N GLN A 54 9.19 -6.57 13.89
CA GLN A 54 8.67 -7.94 13.74
C GLN A 54 7.14 -8.06 13.82
N GLN A 55 6.41 -6.97 13.51
CA GLN A 55 4.96 -6.99 13.39
C GLN A 55 4.58 -7.51 12.00
N LEU A 56 4.88 -8.78 11.74
CA LEU A 56 4.94 -9.36 10.38
C LEU A 56 3.60 -9.31 9.64
N ASP A 57 2.50 -9.61 10.33
CA ASP A 57 1.14 -9.49 9.78
C ASP A 57 0.81 -8.05 9.36
N ALA A 58 1.19 -7.06 10.20
CA ALA A 58 0.95 -5.66 9.91
C ALA A 58 1.81 -5.17 8.73
N ALA A 59 3.07 -5.60 8.69
CA ALA A 59 3.99 -5.32 7.59
C ALA A 59 3.46 -5.88 6.25
N ALA A 60 3.11 -7.17 6.22
CA ALA A 60 2.58 -7.84 5.03
C ALA A 60 1.31 -7.15 4.50
N ARG A 61 0.36 -6.83 5.38
CA ARG A 61 -0.85 -6.07 5.01
C ARG A 61 -0.51 -4.68 4.47
N GLY A 62 0.47 -4.00 5.05
CA GLY A 62 0.92 -2.68 4.60
C GLY A 62 1.50 -2.70 3.19
N PHE A 63 2.43 -3.63 2.91
CA PHE A 63 3.02 -3.78 1.58
C PHE A 63 1.99 -4.21 0.54
N LEU A 64 1.08 -5.13 0.88
CA LEU A 64 -0.02 -5.54 0.00
C LEU A 64 -1.02 -4.43 -0.32
N ALA A 65 -1.13 -3.40 0.53
CA ALA A 65 -1.96 -2.22 0.27
C ALA A 65 -1.27 -1.24 -0.70
N VAL A 66 0.04 -1.07 -0.58
CA VAL A 66 0.84 -0.29 -1.55
C VAL A 66 0.78 -0.95 -2.93
N LEU A 67 1.02 -2.27 -3.01
CA LEU A 67 0.99 -3.02 -4.26
C LEU A 67 -0.38 -3.08 -4.93
N ALA A 68 -1.46 -2.78 -4.21
CA ALA A 68 -2.80 -2.67 -4.81
C ALA A 68 -2.98 -1.37 -5.63
N VAL A 69 -2.13 -0.36 -5.39
CA VAL A 69 -2.12 0.91 -6.12
C VAL A 69 -0.92 1.00 -7.08
N ALA A 70 0.26 0.61 -6.61
CA ALA A 70 1.52 0.63 -7.35
C ALA A 70 2.12 -0.79 -7.39
N ALA A 71 1.66 -1.60 -8.34
CA ALA A 71 2.05 -3.02 -8.45
C ALA A 71 3.56 -3.21 -8.66
N ASP A 72 4.22 -2.23 -9.30
CA ASP A 72 5.64 -2.25 -9.65
C ASP A 72 6.55 -1.61 -8.60
N ASP A 73 6.01 -1.19 -7.44
CA ASP A 73 6.82 -0.63 -6.36
C ASP A 73 7.80 -1.68 -5.81
N SER A 74 9.07 -1.55 -6.19
CA SER A 74 10.11 -2.52 -5.83
C SER A 74 10.36 -2.59 -4.32
N ASN A 75 10.13 -1.50 -3.58
CA ASN A 75 10.29 -1.51 -2.13
C ASN A 75 9.17 -2.30 -1.45
N ALA A 76 7.93 -2.16 -1.94
CA ALA A 76 6.80 -2.91 -1.46
C ALA A 76 6.86 -4.40 -1.83
N GLN A 77 7.35 -4.72 -3.03
CA GLN A 77 7.59 -6.11 -3.45
C GLN A 77 8.62 -6.80 -2.54
N ARG A 78 9.79 -6.17 -2.34
CA ARG A 78 10.83 -6.68 -1.45
C ARG A 78 10.35 -6.80 -0.01
N GLY A 79 9.68 -5.77 0.51
CA GLY A 79 9.17 -5.78 1.88
C GLY A 79 8.13 -6.88 2.13
N ARG A 80 7.27 -7.17 1.16
CA ARG A 80 6.31 -8.30 1.21
C ARG A 80 7.05 -9.63 1.29
N GLU A 81 8.08 -9.82 0.47
CA GLU A 81 8.87 -11.05 0.48
C GLU A 81 9.61 -11.26 1.80
N GLN A 82 10.26 -10.21 2.31
CA GLN A 82 10.93 -10.23 3.62
C GLN A 82 9.95 -10.58 4.75
N ALA A 83 8.74 -10.00 4.75
CA ALA A 83 7.72 -10.31 5.74
C ALA A 83 7.27 -11.79 5.65
N LEU A 84 7.09 -12.34 4.45
CA LEU A 84 6.73 -13.75 4.26
C LEU A 84 7.84 -14.69 4.75
N GLN A 85 9.09 -14.41 4.39
CA GLN A 85 10.25 -15.19 4.85
C GLN A 85 10.36 -15.20 6.38
N ALA A 86 10.16 -14.05 7.02
CA ALA A 86 10.18 -13.95 8.48
C ALA A 86 9.04 -14.74 9.14
N VAL A 87 7.85 -14.78 8.53
CA VAL A 87 6.72 -15.59 9.06
C VAL A 87 7.02 -17.08 8.96
N VAL A 88 7.62 -17.52 7.86
CA VAL A 88 8.04 -18.92 7.69
C VAL A 88 9.09 -19.28 8.74
N ALA A 89 10.15 -18.47 8.86
CA ALA A 89 11.21 -18.69 9.85
C ALA A 89 10.64 -18.78 11.28
N ALA A 90 9.73 -17.89 11.67
CA ALA A 90 9.10 -17.88 13.00
C ALA A 90 8.25 -19.13 13.31
N ARG A 91 7.80 -19.88 12.30
CA ARG A 91 7.02 -21.12 12.49
C ARG A 91 7.88 -22.37 12.67
N HIS A 92 9.18 -22.27 12.40
CA HIS A 92 10.14 -23.37 12.53
C HIS A 92 10.96 -23.28 13.83
N HIS A 93 10.61 -22.36 14.73
CA HIS A 93 11.13 -22.23 16.09
C HIS A 93 10.08 -22.68 17.10
#